data_AF-A0A8J8IVN0-F1
#
_entry.id   AF-A0A8J8IVN0-F1
#
_cell.length_a   1.000
_cell.length_b   1.000
_cell.length_c   1.000
_cell.angle_alpha   90.00
_cell.angle_beta   90.00
_cell.angle_gamma   90.00
#
_symmetry.space_group_name_H-M   'P 1'
#
loop_
_entity.id
_entity.type
_entity.pdbx_description
1 polymer ?
#
loop_
_entity_poly.entity_id
_entity_poly.type
_entity_poly.pdbx_seq_one_letter_code
_entity_poly.pdbx_strand_id
1 'polypeptide(L)'
;MASETIWLRYKDNNVKYKFTSEDIEELLADHTKELSESSRKEIERYIWQFLHFTKTKKLVKGKNPKAPEKIEVYEVSEDILREYVDALSRAGYGESAKLKRMRYVKMMLRLLGAPAKVIEVLDVPLRKTKDAWIAKLEDDTPDVTIEDAREFFARLEKLFESGKLSESRYVKAVVFALLLFSTGRRVSEVAQITADMINIKLHQVKFEASKTKEGRLRNATGYFKIAFLTREAELALKFYLTKYREEIEKRGGYLFIHQNKKYFKDTFLHKIIKENREIMKFEVSDGIHEFEPKFFRKIFAQEWRRQAEAKGIANDRVLTAGRKIMGHSPVRDVHNMHYDALRISELWKYYKHLYYDLRVLTPKQRKLFGIDEGGSYKEVATSNKNHGIVASYYQIVPGSLVAPRKSQLAVNYLIIAS
;
A
#
# COMPACT_ATOMS: atom_id res chain seq x y z
N MET A 1 8.59 -42.79 2.64
CA MET A 1 10.01 -43.03 2.31
C MET A 1 10.08 -43.89 1.06
N ALA A 2 10.40 -43.25 -0.06
CA ALA A 2 11.05 -43.81 -1.25
C ALA A 2 11.53 -42.58 -2.04
N SER A 3 12.75 -42.15 -1.74
CA SER A 3 13.45 -41.06 -2.40
C SER A 3 14.15 -41.66 -3.60
N GLU A 4 13.70 -41.35 -4.82
CA GLU A 4 14.35 -41.71 -6.08
C GLU A 4 13.57 -40.93 -7.17
N THR A 5 14.13 -40.02 -7.98
CA THR A 5 15.53 -39.79 -8.35
C THR A 5 15.64 -38.40 -9.03
N ILE A 6 16.57 -37.56 -8.58
CA ILE A 6 17.00 -36.35 -9.30
C ILE A 6 17.91 -36.83 -10.45
N TRP A 7 17.51 -36.61 -11.71
CA TRP A 7 18.36 -36.95 -12.87
C TRP A 7 18.92 -35.68 -13.53
N LEU A 8 20.20 -35.37 -13.27
CA LEU A 8 20.97 -34.44 -14.08
C LEU A 8 21.44 -35.18 -15.35
N ARG A 9 20.81 -34.92 -16.50
CA ARG A 9 21.33 -35.39 -17.79
C ARG A 9 22.19 -34.30 -18.44
N TYR A 10 23.49 -34.55 -18.52
CA TYR A 10 24.41 -33.80 -19.37
C TYR A 10 24.32 -34.37 -20.79
N LYS A 11 23.68 -33.65 -21.70
CA LYS A 11 23.93 -33.81 -23.14
C LYS A 11 24.22 -32.42 -23.67
N ASP A 12 25.39 -32.25 -24.27
CA ASP A 12 25.82 -31.05 -24.99
C ASP A 12 25.70 -29.75 -24.18
N ASN A 13 26.55 -29.56 -23.16
CA ASN A 13 26.73 -28.32 -22.37
C ASN A 13 25.47 -27.67 -21.72
N ASN A 14 24.28 -28.25 -21.90
CA ASN A 14 23.00 -27.65 -21.55
C ASN A 14 22.30 -28.48 -20.47
N VAL A 15 22.35 -27.99 -19.24
CA VAL A 15 21.85 -28.71 -18.07
C VAL A 15 20.32 -28.69 -18.09
N LYS A 16 19.73 -29.89 -18.15
CA LYS A 16 18.27 -30.09 -18.06
C LYS A 16 17.88 -30.46 -16.64
N TYR A 17 17.06 -29.64 -16.02
CA TYR A 17 16.48 -29.83 -14.69
C TYR A 17 15.03 -30.30 -14.82
N LYS A 18 14.67 -31.38 -14.13
CA LYS A 18 13.32 -31.96 -14.14
C LYS A 18 12.69 -31.95 -12.77
N PHE A 19 11.39 -31.69 -12.74
CA PHE A 19 10.54 -31.72 -11.54
C PHE A 19 9.10 -31.97 -11.96
N THR A 20 8.24 -32.32 -11.01
CA THR A 20 6.84 -32.67 -11.22
C THR A 20 5.90 -31.53 -10.82
N SER A 21 4.62 -31.64 -11.19
CA SER A 21 3.58 -30.74 -10.70
C SER A 21 3.36 -30.85 -9.19
N GLU A 22 3.60 -32.01 -8.58
CA GLU A 22 3.48 -32.20 -7.13
C GLU A 22 4.54 -31.39 -6.37
N ASP A 23 5.79 -31.39 -6.86
CA ASP A 23 6.86 -30.57 -6.28
C ASP A 23 6.50 -29.06 -6.27
N ILE A 24 5.75 -28.62 -7.29
CA ILE A 24 5.27 -27.24 -7.40
C ILE A 24 4.13 -26.96 -6.42
N GLU A 25 3.19 -27.89 -6.27
CA GLU A 25 2.10 -27.74 -5.32
C GLU A 25 2.60 -27.72 -3.87
N GLU A 26 3.55 -28.59 -3.52
CA GLU A 26 4.22 -28.60 -2.22
C GLU A 26 4.94 -27.27 -1.96
N LEU A 27 5.75 -26.80 -2.92
CA LEU A 27 6.44 -25.51 -2.84
C LEU A 27 5.45 -24.36 -2.64
N LEU A 28 4.35 -24.34 -3.40
CA LEU A 28 3.34 -23.31 -3.28
C LEU A 28 2.62 -23.37 -1.94
N ALA A 29 2.29 -24.56 -1.42
CA ALA A 29 1.65 -24.74 -0.13
C ALA A 29 2.55 -24.20 1.01
N ASP A 30 3.83 -24.53 0.99
CA ASP A 30 4.79 -24.12 2.01
C ASP A 30 5.16 -22.63 1.90
N HIS A 31 5.51 -22.19 0.70
CA HIS A 31 6.06 -20.85 0.50
C HIS A 31 5.01 -19.74 0.47
N THR A 32 3.71 -20.09 0.33
CA THR A 32 2.63 -19.09 0.30
C THR A 32 1.71 -19.12 1.51
N LYS A 33 1.95 -20.00 2.50
CA LYS A 33 1.11 -20.18 3.69
C LYS A 33 0.86 -18.88 4.48
N GLU A 34 1.88 -18.04 4.60
CA GLU A 34 1.81 -16.76 5.33
C GLU A 34 1.47 -15.56 4.43
N LEU A 35 1.31 -15.77 3.13
CA LEU A 35 1.03 -14.69 2.18
C LEU A 35 -0.46 -14.38 2.10
N SER A 36 -0.77 -13.13 1.70
CA SER A 36 -2.16 -12.77 1.40
C SER A 36 -2.68 -13.58 0.21
N GLU A 37 -3.98 -13.91 0.19
CA GLU A 37 -4.63 -14.66 -0.90
C GLU A 37 -4.34 -14.04 -2.28
N SER A 38 -4.32 -12.71 -2.38
CA SER A 38 -3.98 -12.02 -3.63
C SER A 38 -2.53 -12.25 -4.06
N SER A 39 -1.59 -12.28 -3.12
CA SER A 39 -0.17 -12.53 -3.39
C SER A 39 0.04 -13.98 -3.80
N ARG A 40 -0.59 -14.92 -3.09
CA ARG A 40 -0.59 -16.34 -3.43
C ARG A 40 -1.10 -16.57 -4.85
N LYS A 41 -2.28 -16.04 -5.20
CA LYS A 41 -2.84 -16.12 -6.56
C LYS A 41 -1.96 -15.47 -7.62
N GLU A 42 -1.24 -14.39 -7.29
CA GLU A 42 -0.30 -13.76 -8.23
C GLU A 42 0.93 -14.66 -8.50
N ILE A 43 1.51 -15.25 -7.45
CA ILE A 43 2.66 -16.17 -7.55
C ILE A 43 2.28 -17.43 -8.31
N GLU A 44 1.20 -18.11 -7.89
CA GLU A 44 0.66 -19.31 -8.53
C GLU A 44 0.45 -19.05 -10.04
N ARG A 45 -0.20 -17.93 -10.38
CA ARG A 45 -0.43 -17.55 -11.77
C ARG A 45 0.86 -17.44 -12.58
N TYR A 46 1.90 -16.79 -12.06
CA TYR A 46 3.13 -16.59 -12.83
C TYR A 46 3.94 -17.89 -12.96
N ILE A 47 3.93 -18.73 -11.94
CA ILE A 47 4.55 -20.06 -11.98
C ILE A 47 3.84 -20.94 -13.01
N TRP A 48 2.51 -21.09 -12.94
CA TRP A 48 1.77 -21.91 -13.90
C TRP A 48 1.83 -21.37 -15.33
N GLN A 49 1.92 -20.05 -15.53
CA GLN A 49 2.19 -19.45 -16.84
C GLN A 49 3.56 -19.87 -17.40
N PHE A 50 4.59 -19.90 -16.56
CA PHE A 50 5.91 -20.37 -16.96
C PHE A 50 5.91 -21.87 -17.27
N LEU A 51 5.30 -22.70 -16.43
CA LEU A 51 5.22 -24.14 -16.62
C LEU A 51 4.43 -24.52 -17.89
N HIS A 52 3.36 -23.79 -18.20
CA HIS A 52 2.70 -23.92 -19.49
C HIS A 52 3.61 -23.53 -20.66
N PHE A 53 4.42 -22.47 -20.49
CA PHE A 53 5.39 -22.05 -21.51
C PHE A 53 6.47 -23.10 -21.76
N THR A 54 6.99 -23.77 -20.74
CA THR A 54 8.05 -24.79 -20.94
C THR A 54 7.58 -25.92 -21.86
N LYS A 55 6.29 -26.26 -21.83
CA LYS A 55 5.67 -27.28 -22.69
C LYS A 55 5.27 -26.77 -24.07
N THR A 56 4.68 -25.58 -24.14
CA THR A 56 4.00 -25.10 -25.36
C THR A 56 4.77 -24.05 -26.15
N LYS A 57 5.81 -23.46 -25.53
CA LYS A 57 6.55 -22.29 -26.03
C LYS A 57 5.67 -21.07 -26.31
N LYS A 58 4.47 -21.02 -25.72
CA LYS A 58 3.50 -19.92 -25.88
C LYS A 58 3.13 -19.30 -24.54
N LEU A 59 3.20 -17.97 -24.47
CA LEU A 59 2.70 -17.20 -23.34
C LEU A 59 1.20 -16.96 -23.48
N VAL A 60 0.43 -17.47 -22.52
CA VAL A 60 -1.02 -17.26 -22.50
C VAL A 60 -1.34 -15.93 -21.84
N LYS A 61 -2.01 -15.03 -22.58
CA LYS A 61 -2.59 -13.79 -22.03
C LYS A 61 -4.04 -14.05 -21.61
N GLY A 62 -4.43 -13.57 -20.43
CA GLY A 62 -5.82 -13.56 -19.98
C GLY A 62 -6.31 -14.85 -19.29
N LYS A 63 -6.24 -16.01 -19.96
CA LYS A 63 -6.57 -17.31 -19.33
C LYS A 63 -5.36 -17.85 -18.58
N ASN A 64 -5.49 -18.01 -17.26
CA ASN A 64 -4.39 -18.53 -16.43
C ASN A 64 -4.38 -20.05 -16.52
N PRO A 65 -3.25 -20.66 -16.93
CA PRO A 65 -3.06 -22.09 -16.72
C PRO A 65 -3.22 -22.38 -15.23
N LYS A 66 -4.03 -23.39 -14.90
CA LYS A 66 -4.17 -23.92 -13.54
C LYS A 66 -3.18 -25.08 -13.37
N ALA A 67 -3.04 -25.54 -12.12
CA ALA A 67 -2.41 -26.82 -11.85
C ALA A 67 -3.08 -27.92 -12.72
N PRO A 68 -2.28 -28.84 -13.29
CA PRO A 68 -2.80 -29.93 -14.09
C PRO A 68 -3.60 -30.91 -13.22
N GLU A 69 -4.60 -31.59 -13.79
CA GLU A 69 -5.40 -32.61 -13.08
C GLU A 69 -4.65 -33.93 -12.87
N LYS A 70 -3.55 -34.13 -13.61
CA LYS A 70 -2.67 -35.31 -13.53
C LYS A 70 -1.26 -34.85 -13.23
N ILE A 71 -0.46 -35.73 -12.62
CA ILE A 71 0.96 -35.47 -12.38
C ILE A 71 1.65 -35.23 -13.72
N GLU A 72 2.31 -34.08 -13.84
CA GLU A 72 3.02 -33.69 -15.05
C GLU A 72 4.51 -33.48 -14.74
N VAL A 73 5.37 -33.96 -15.64
CA VAL A 73 6.81 -33.70 -15.57
C VAL A 73 7.15 -32.47 -16.40
N TYR A 74 7.91 -31.56 -15.80
CA TYR A 74 8.45 -30.36 -16.44
C TYR A 74 9.96 -30.50 -16.62
N GLU A 75 10.47 -29.93 -17.71
CA GLU A 75 11.90 -29.84 -18.00
C GLU A 75 12.27 -28.38 -18.22
N VAL A 76 13.34 -27.92 -17.56
CA VAL A 76 13.88 -26.56 -17.67
C VAL A 76 15.36 -26.63 -17.98
N SER A 77 15.82 -25.81 -18.93
CA SER A 77 17.22 -25.62 -19.27
C SER A 77 17.54 -24.13 -19.43
N GLU A 78 18.80 -23.81 -19.64
CA GLU A 78 19.25 -22.43 -19.94
C GLU A 78 18.49 -21.87 -21.15
N ASP A 79 18.35 -22.64 -22.22
CA ASP A 79 17.66 -22.22 -23.45
C ASP A 79 16.18 -21.93 -23.21
N ILE A 80 15.49 -22.77 -22.43
CA ILE A 80 14.07 -22.56 -22.11
C ILE A 80 13.90 -21.24 -21.36
N LEU A 81 14.83 -20.90 -20.46
CA LEU A 81 14.80 -19.63 -19.73
C LEU A 81 15.10 -18.43 -20.63
N ARG A 82 16.06 -18.54 -21.56
CA ARG A 82 16.34 -17.49 -22.56
C ARG A 82 15.12 -17.25 -23.45
N GLU A 83 14.53 -18.32 -23.99
CA GLU A 83 13.33 -18.24 -24.80
C GLU A 83 12.14 -17.63 -24.04
N TYR A 84 12.01 -17.95 -22.74
CA TYR A 84 10.97 -17.36 -21.89
C TYR A 84 11.15 -15.85 -21.73
N VAL A 85 12.39 -15.39 -21.47
CA VAL A 85 12.72 -13.95 -21.38
C VAL A 85 12.40 -13.23 -22.70
N ASP A 86 12.76 -13.83 -23.83
CA ASP A 86 12.46 -13.26 -25.15
C ASP A 86 10.96 -13.24 -25.44
N ALA A 87 10.24 -14.29 -25.03
CA ALA A 87 8.79 -14.34 -25.14
C ALA A 87 8.13 -13.25 -24.28
N LEU A 88 8.61 -13.01 -23.05
CA LEU A 88 8.10 -11.94 -22.18
C LEU A 88 8.29 -10.55 -22.81
N SER A 89 9.43 -10.35 -23.48
CA SER A 89 9.75 -9.12 -24.19
C SER A 89 8.84 -8.91 -25.40
N ARG A 90 8.67 -9.94 -26.25
CA ARG A 90 7.78 -9.91 -27.42
C ARG A 90 6.30 -9.79 -27.06
N ALA A 91 5.90 -10.27 -25.87
CA ALA A 91 4.52 -10.20 -25.42
C ALA A 91 4.07 -8.77 -25.03
N GLY A 92 4.95 -7.76 -25.01
CA GLY A 92 4.56 -6.38 -24.70
C GLY A 92 4.09 -6.17 -23.26
N TYR A 93 4.55 -7.00 -22.31
CA TYR A 93 4.32 -6.73 -20.89
C TYR A 93 5.08 -5.47 -20.44
N GLY A 94 4.54 -4.72 -19.48
CA GLY A 94 5.31 -3.65 -18.84
C GLY A 94 6.47 -4.20 -18.01
N GLU A 95 7.54 -3.41 -17.84
CA GLU A 95 8.78 -3.84 -17.18
C GLU A 95 8.58 -4.40 -15.77
N SER A 96 7.72 -3.77 -14.95
CA SER A 96 7.35 -4.30 -13.62
C SER A 96 6.74 -5.71 -13.68
N ALA A 97 5.92 -5.98 -14.70
CA ALA A 97 5.25 -7.25 -14.87
C ALA A 97 6.20 -8.35 -15.39
N LYS A 98 7.19 -7.99 -16.23
CA LYS A 98 8.30 -8.88 -16.63
C LYS A 98 9.17 -9.22 -15.42
N LEU A 99 9.58 -8.20 -14.67
CA LEU A 99 10.43 -8.34 -13.49
C LEU A 99 9.84 -9.30 -12.45
N LYS A 100 8.54 -9.14 -12.12
CA LYS A 100 7.86 -10.05 -11.18
C LYS A 100 7.83 -11.50 -11.66
N ARG A 101 7.52 -11.74 -12.93
CA ARG A 101 7.48 -13.09 -13.52
C ARG A 101 8.83 -13.78 -13.43
N MET A 102 9.88 -13.11 -13.90
CA MET A 102 11.24 -13.64 -13.82
C MET A 102 11.68 -13.88 -12.38
N ARG A 103 11.34 -13.00 -11.43
CA ARG A 103 11.66 -13.19 -10.01
C ARG A 103 11.00 -14.43 -9.41
N TYR A 104 9.71 -14.68 -9.68
CA TYR A 104 9.04 -15.86 -9.14
C TYR A 104 9.51 -17.15 -9.81
N VAL A 105 9.84 -17.14 -11.11
CA VAL A 105 10.48 -18.29 -11.76
C VAL A 105 11.85 -18.57 -11.15
N LYS A 106 12.69 -17.53 -10.98
CA LYS A 106 14.00 -17.65 -10.32
C LYS A 106 13.88 -18.19 -8.90
N MET A 107 12.93 -17.68 -8.11
CA MET A 107 12.63 -18.14 -6.75
C MET A 107 12.21 -19.61 -6.74
N MET A 108 11.25 -19.99 -7.59
CA MET A 108 10.77 -21.37 -7.70
C MET A 108 11.92 -22.33 -8.01
N LEU A 109 12.73 -22.03 -9.04
CA LEU A 109 13.87 -22.88 -9.43
C LEU A 109 14.90 -23.00 -8.31
N ARG A 110 15.19 -21.93 -7.57
CA ARG A 110 16.09 -21.96 -6.40
C ARG A 110 15.55 -22.87 -5.30
N LEU A 111 14.27 -22.75 -4.97
CA LEU A 111 13.64 -23.54 -3.91
C LEU A 111 13.56 -25.02 -4.27
N LEU A 112 13.38 -25.35 -5.54
CA LEU A 112 13.44 -26.72 -6.03
C LEU A 112 14.88 -27.28 -6.07
N GLY A 113 15.91 -26.46 -5.88
CA GLY A 113 17.30 -26.91 -5.94
C GLY A 113 17.87 -27.02 -7.36
N ALA A 114 17.32 -26.27 -8.32
CA ALA A 114 17.87 -26.27 -9.68
C ALA A 114 19.32 -25.75 -9.69
N PRO A 115 20.19 -26.26 -10.59
CA PRO A 115 21.59 -25.85 -10.65
C PRO A 115 21.77 -24.35 -10.87
N ALA A 116 22.72 -23.73 -10.16
CA ALA A 116 22.99 -22.29 -10.22
C ALA A 116 23.19 -21.79 -11.66
N LYS A 117 23.95 -22.55 -12.48
CA LYS A 117 24.20 -22.26 -13.90
C LYS A 117 22.91 -22.05 -14.72
N VAL A 118 21.86 -22.84 -14.45
CA VAL A 118 20.56 -22.69 -15.12
C VAL A 118 19.86 -21.41 -14.67
N ILE A 119 19.87 -21.14 -13.37
CA ILE A 119 19.15 -20.02 -12.75
C ILE A 119 19.77 -18.67 -13.10
N GLU A 120 21.11 -18.59 -13.14
CA GLU A 120 21.89 -17.36 -13.35
C GLU A 120 21.66 -16.72 -14.73
N VAL A 121 21.12 -17.48 -15.70
CA VAL A 121 20.65 -16.96 -16.99
C VAL A 121 19.64 -15.81 -16.81
N LEU A 122 18.89 -15.79 -15.72
CA LEU A 122 17.91 -14.74 -15.42
C LEU A 122 18.54 -13.46 -14.84
N ASP A 123 19.79 -13.47 -14.39
CA ASP A 123 20.38 -12.38 -13.60
C ASP A 123 20.56 -11.11 -14.43
N VAL A 124 21.16 -11.23 -15.61
CA VAL A 124 21.35 -10.09 -16.52
C VAL A 124 20.00 -9.54 -17.03
N PRO A 125 19.05 -10.37 -17.52
CA PRO A 125 17.70 -9.91 -17.85
C PRO A 125 16.99 -9.20 -16.69
N LEU A 126 17.09 -9.74 -15.47
CA LEU A 126 16.49 -9.15 -14.28
C LEU A 126 17.07 -7.76 -13.98
N ARG A 127 18.40 -7.60 -14.07
CA ARG A 127 19.06 -6.30 -13.88
C ARG A 127 18.63 -5.29 -14.95
N LYS A 128 18.75 -5.65 -16.24
CA LYS A 128 18.33 -4.78 -17.36
C LYS A 128 16.88 -4.35 -17.26
N THR A 129 15.97 -5.29 -16.98
CA THR A 129 14.54 -5.01 -16.81
C THR A 129 14.28 -4.11 -15.59
N LYS A 130 15.03 -4.30 -14.51
CA LYS A 130 14.94 -3.44 -13.31
C LYS A 130 15.42 -2.03 -13.62
N ASP A 131 16.54 -1.87 -14.32
CA ASP A 131 17.10 -0.56 -14.65
C ASP A 131 16.17 0.19 -15.62
N ALA A 132 15.65 -0.48 -16.65
CA ALA A 132 14.63 0.07 -17.54
C ALA A 132 13.33 0.43 -16.80
N TRP A 133 12.92 -0.38 -15.82
CA TRP A 133 11.77 -0.06 -14.97
C TRP A 133 12.03 1.17 -14.09
N ILE A 134 13.24 1.35 -13.56
CA ILE A 134 13.62 2.52 -12.75
C ILE A 134 13.63 3.77 -13.63
N ALA A 135 14.28 3.73 -14.80
CA ALA A 135 14.28 4.84 -15.76
C ALA A 135 12.84 5.24 -16.13
N LYS A 136 11.99 4.26 -16.48
CA LYS A 136 10.58 4.53 -16.76
C LYS A 136 9.84 5.11 -15.55
N LEU A 137 10.12 4.64 -14.34
CA LEU A 137 9.50 5.20 -13.14
C LEU A 137 9.89 6.66 -12.92
N GLU A 138 11.13 7.04 -13.21
CA GLU A 138 11.58 8.43 -13.10
C GLU A 138 10.80 9.32 -14.08
N ASP A 139 10.61 8.87 -15.32
CA ASP A 139 9.88 9.61 -16.36
C ASP A 139 8.35 9.63 -16.13
N ASP A 140 7.76 8.53 -15.64
CA ASP A 140 6.30 8.30 -15.50
C ASP A 140 5.81 8.56 -14.07
N THR A 141 6.54 9.35 -13.28
CA THR A 141 6.16 9.71 -11.91
C THR A 141 5.29 10.97 -11.95
N PRO A 142 3.96 10.89 -11.70
CA PRO A 142 3.09 12.06 -11.73
C PRO A 142 3.55 13.21 -10.82
N ASP A 143 3.59 14.44 -11.30
CA ASP A 143 3.79 15.59 -10.43
C ASP A 143 2.44 16.13 -9.96
N VAL A 144 2.24 16.17 -8.63
CA VAL A 144 0.95 16.50 -8.02
C VAL A 144 1.07 17.58 -6.96
N THR A 145 0.12 18.50 -6.93
CA THR A 145 0.14 19.67 -6.05
C THR A 145 -1.03 19.67 -5.07
N ILE A 146 -1.00 20.60 -4.13
CA ILE A 146 -2.16 20.86 -3.27
C ILE A 146 -3.39 21.34 -4.07
N GLU A 147 -3.20 21.93 -5.24
CA GLU A 147 -4.30 22.36 -6.11
C GLU A 147 -5.07 21.15 -6.66
N ASP A 148 -4.40 20.04 -6.96
CA ASP A 148 -5.08 18.81 -7.39
C ASP A 148 -6.02 18.26 -6.29
N ALA A 149 -5.61 18.40 -5.02
CA ALA A 149 -6.47 18.05 -3.89
C ALA A 149 -7.68 19.00 -3.82
N ARG A 150 -7.47 20.31 -3.95
CA ARG A 150 -8.55 21.32 -3.95
C ARG A 150 -9.54 21.09 -5.07
N GLU A 151 -9.05 20.80 -6.27
CA GLU A 151 -9.87 20.49 -7.44
C GLU A 151 -10.72 19.23 -7.20
N PHE A 152 -10.15 18.19 -6.60
CA PHE A 152 -10.91 17.01 -6.21
C PHE A 152 -12.07 17.35 -5.25
N PHE A 153 -11.83 18.18 -4.23
CA PHE A 153 -12.86 18.61 -3.29
C PHE A 153 -13.92 19.51 -3.95
N ALA A 154 -13.54 20.40 -4.86
CA ALA A 154 -14.45 21.22 -5.64
C ALA A 154 -15.37 20.35 -6.54
N ARG A 155 -14.83 19.29 -7.14
CA ARG A 155 -15.61 18.34 -7.94
C ARG A 155 -16.57 17.50 -7.10
N LEU A 156 -16.17 17.09 -5.90
CA LEU A 156 -17.09 16.44 -4.96
C LEU A 156 -18.24 17.37 -4.56
N GLU A 157 -17.98 18.66 -4.35
CA GLU A 157 -19.01 19.66 -4.10
C GLU A 157 -19.95 19.80 -5.30
N LYS A 158 -19.42 19.91 -6.51
CA LYS A 158 -20.23 19.95 -7.74
C LYS A 158 -21.13 18.72 -7.90
N LEU A 159 -20.65 17.53 -7.54
CA LEU A 159 -21.49 16.32 -7.51
C LEU A 159 -22.65 16.43 -6.53
N PHE A 160 -22.40 16.96 -5.33
CA PHE A 160 -23.43 17.16 -4.33
C PHE A 160 -24.46 18.20 -4.79
N GLU A 161 -24.01 19.35 -5.32
CA GLU A 161 -24.89 20.41 -5.83
C GLU A 161 -25.75 19.97 -7.02
N SER A 162 -25.23 19.08 -7.86
CA SER A 162 -25.99 18.47 -8.96
C SER A 162 -26.96 17.37 -8.53
N GLY A 163 -27.08 17.08 -7.23
CA GLY A 163 -27.97 16.04 -6.70
C GLY A 163 -27.50 14.60 -6.94
N LYS A 164 -26.31 14.39 -7.52
CA LYS A 164 -25.76 13.04 -7.79
C LYS A 164 -25.29 12.31 -6.52
N LEU A 165 -25.10 13.03 -5.42
CA LEU A 165 -24.77 12.47 -4.12
C LEU A 165 -25.78 12.92 -3.06
N SER A 166 -26.27 11.98 -2.25
CA SER A 166 -26.97 12.33 -1.01
C SER A 166 -26.01 12.94 0.00
N GLU A 167 -26.53 13.73 0.94
CA GLU A 167 -25.71 14.41 1.95
C GLU A 167 -24.82 13.43 2.73
N SER A 168 -25.39 12.28 3.17
CA SER A 168 -24.60 11.24 3.86
C SER A 168 -23.45 10.70 3.01
N ARG A 169 -23.69 10.39 1.72
CA ARG A 169 -22.64 9.91 0.81
C ARG A 169 -21.57 10.99 0.58
N TYR A 170 -22.00 12.25 0.43
CA TYR A 170 -21.12 13.40 0.22
C TYR A 170 -20.22 13.64 1.43
N VAL A 171 -20.80 13.83 2.63
CA VAL A 171 -20.05 14.06 3.87
C VAL A 171 -19.04 12.93 4.10
N LYS A 172 -19.49 11.68 3.94
CA LYS A 172 -18.62 10.51 4.07
C LYS A 172 -17.44 10.53 3.08
N ALA A 173 -17.67 10.95 1.84
CA ALA A 173 -16.62 11.07 0.82
C ALA A 173 -15.62 12.18 1.15
N VAL A 174 -16.10 13.34 1.60
CA VAL A 174 -15.23 14.46 1.99
C VAL A 174 -14.35 14.08 3.18
N VAL A 175 -14.93 13.50 4.24
CA VAL A 175 -14.16 13.08 5.42
C VAL A 175 -13.13 12.00 5.07
N PHE A 176 -13.50 11.04 4.22
CA PHE A 176 -12.57 10.01 3.76
C PHE A 176 -11.40 10.59 2.96
N ALA A 177 -11.67 11.50 2.03
CA ALA A 177 -10.65 12.16 1.23
C ALA A 177 -9.73 13.04 2.10
N LEU A 178 -10.30 13.76 3.09
CA LEU A 178 -9.52 14.53 4.08
C LEU A 178 -8.58 13.65 4.89
N LEU A 179 -9.01 12.45 5.29
CA LEU A 179 -8.14 11.49 5.97
C LEU A 179 -7.01 11.00 5.05
N LEU A 180 -7.26 10.77 3.76
CA LEU A 180 -6.18 10.46 2.81
C LEU A 180 -5.17 11.60 2.68
N PHE A 181 -5.67 12.82 2.51
CA PHE A 181 -4.86 14.03 2.37
C PHE A 181 -4.03 14.32 3.62
N SER A 182 -4.64 14.28 4.81
CA SER A 182 -3.99 14.63 6.08
C SER A 182 -2.98 13.61 6.55
N THR A 183 -3.26 12.32 6.37
CA THR A 183 -2.41 11.25 6.93
C THR A 183 -1.38 10.71 5.93
N GLY A 184 -1.57 10.94 4.63
CA GLY A 184 -0.79 10.31 3.56
C GLY A 184 -0.89 8.77 3.58
N ARG A 185 -1.90 8.19 4.23
CA ARG A 185 -2.05 6.74 4.36
C ARG A 185 -2.69 6.13 3.12
N ARG A 186 -2.52 4.81 2.96
CA ARG A 186 -3.10 4.11 1.81
C ARG A 186 -4.61 4.10 1.93
N VAL A 187 -5.30 4.10 0.79
CA VAL A 187 -6.77 4.00 0.73
C VAL A 187 -7.30 2.83 1.56
N SER A 188 -6.63 1.67 1.49
CA SER A 188 -7.01 0.48 2.26
C SER A 188 -6.81 0.63 3.77
N GLU A 189 -5.87 1.47 4.20
CA GLU A 189 -5.60 1.73 5.63
C GLU A 189 -6.66 2.71 6.17
N VAL A 190 -6.95 3.79 5.45
CA VAL A 190 -7.98 4.78 5.84
C VAL A 190 -9.38 4.16 5.90
N ALA A 191 -9.70 3.27 4.96
CA ALA A 191 -10.99 2.59 4.95
C ALA A 191 -11.23 1.65 6.15
N GLN A 192 -10.18 1.25 6.88
CA GLN A 192 -10.27 0.41 8.07
C GLN A 192 -10.28 1.19 9.38
N ILE A 193 -10.26 2.52 9.35
CA ILE A 193 -10.27 3.33 10.57
C ILE A 193 -11.58 3.11 11.32
N THR A 194 -11.44 2.84 12.61
CA THR A 194 -12.51 2.82 13.60
C THR A 194 -12.47 4.07 14.48
N ALA A 195 -13.57 4.37 15.15
CA ALA A 195 -13.67 5.56 16.00
C ALA A 195 -12.65 5.58 17.15
N ASP A 196 -12.31 4.42 17.73
CA ASP A 196 -11.33 4.27 18.82
C ASP A 196 -9.88 4.50 18.38
N MET A 197 -9.59 4.41 17.07
CA MET A 197 -8.27 4.72 16.53
C MET A 197 -7.99 6.22 16.45
N ILE A 198 -9.01 7.07 16.64
CA ILE A 198 -8.92 8.52 16.48
C ILE A 198 -8.80 9.19 17.85
N ASN A 199 -7.79 10.05 17.98
CA ASN A 199 -7.65 10.93 19.11
C ASN A 199 -7.63 12.38 18.62
N ILE A 200 -8.82 13.01 18.59
CA ILE A 200 -8.98 14.41 18.18
C ILE A 200 -8.17 15.36 19.08
N LYS A 201 -8.12 15.11 20.39
CA LYS A 201 -7.38 15.97 21.34
C LYS A 201 -5.88 16.00 21.06
N LEU A 202 -5.34 14.88 20.58
CA LEU A 202 -3.94 14.74 20.23
C LEU A 202 -3.66 14.92 18.73
N HIS A 203 -4.67 15.28 17.93
CA HIS A 203 -4.54 15.47 16.47
C HIS A 203 -4.11 14.19 15.74
N GLN A 204 -4.47 13.00 16.25
CA GLN A 204 -3.84 11.73 15.88
C GLN A 204 -4.82 10.67 15.39
N VAL A 205 -4.31 9.82 14.48
CA VAL A 205 -4.91 8.54 14.11
C VAL A 205 -3.88 7.43 14.33
N LYS A 206 -4.27 6.40 15.09
CA LYS A 206 -3.44 5.23 15.38
C LYS A 206 -3.75 4.11 14.40
N PHE A 207 -2.74 3.64 13.69
CA PHE A 207 -2.84 2.48 12.79
C PHE A 207 -2.12 1.29 13.43
N GLU A 208 -2.85 0.22 13.75
CA GLU A 208 -2.23 -1.03 14.19
C GLU A 208 -1.22 -1.52 13.15
N ALA A 209 0.02 -1.75 13.58
CA ALA A 209 1.07 -2.19 12.67
C ALA A 209 0.69 -3.49 11.96
N SER A 210 0.11 -4.44 12.69
CA SER A 210 -0.40 -5.74 12.22
C SER A 210 -1.41 -5.63 11.07
N LYS A 211 -2.18 -4.53 10.99
CA LYS A 211 -3.15 -4.28 9.93
C LYS A 211 -2.54 -3.56 8.71
N THR A 212 -1.37 -2.95 8.87
CA THR A 212 -0.68 -2.28 7.75
C THR A 212 -0.03 -3.29 6.80
N LYS A 213 0.17 -2.91 5.53
CA LYS A 213 0.87 -3.76 4.55
C LYS A 213 2.26 -4.18 5.05
N GLU A 214 3.01 -3.24 5.62
CA GLU A 214 4.37 -3.50 6.10
C GLU A 214 4.40 -4.36 7.35
N GLY A 215 3.48 -4.14 8.30
CA GLY A 215 3.46 -4.95 9.51
C GLY A 215 2.99 -6.38 9.25
N ARG A 216 2.06 -6.60 8.30
CA ARG A 216 1.73 -7.96 7.84
C ARG A 216 2.93 -8.69 7.24
N LEU A 217 3.72 -8.01 6.40
CA LEU A 217 4.94 -8.59 5.82
C LEU A 217 6.02 -8.93 6.86
N ARG A 218 5.88 -8.47 8.10
CA ARG A 218 6.89 -8.62 9.15
C ARG A 218 6.35 -9.29 10.41
N ASN A 219 5.12 -9.80 10.37
CA ASN A 219 4.42 -10.33 11.54
C ASN A 219 4.49 -9.38 12.75
N ALA A 220 4.41 -8.07 12.48
CA ALA A 220 4.51 -7.03 13.49
C ALA A 220 3.26 -7.04 14.39
N THR A 221 3.46 -7.26 15.69
CA THR A 221 2.41 -7.24 16.70
C THR A 221 2.72 -6.20 17.78
N GLY A 222 1.69 -5.75 18.49
CA GLY A 222 1.87 -4.98 19.73
C GLY A 222 2.25 -3.50 19.63
N TYR A 223 2.28 -2.88 18.44
CA TYR A 223 2.51 -1.43 18.33
C TYR A 223 1.64 -0.73 17.27
N PHE A 224 1.53 0.60 17.43
CA PHE A 224 0.78 1.48 16.54
C PHE A 224 1.71 2.39 15.75
N LYS A 225 1.40 2.60 14.47
CA LYS A 225 1.95 3.69 13.68
C LYS A 225 1.02 4.89 13.81
N ILE A 226 1.57 6.07 14.08
CA ILE A 226 0.80 7.30 14.22
C ILE A 226 0.81 8.08 12.91
N ALA A 227 -0.32 8.67 12.55
CA ALA A 227 -0.41 9.78 11.61
C ALA A 227 -1.20 10.92 12.27
N PHE A 228 -1.12 12.12 11.69
CA PHE A 228 -1.78 13.30 12.22
C PHE A 228 -2.89 13.78 11.29
N LEU A 229 -3.76 14.63 11.84
CA LEU A 229 -4.87 15.26 11.15
C LEU A 229 -4.52 16.73 10.89
N THR A 230 -4.94 17.26 9.75
CA THR A 230 -4.98 18.71 9.54
C THR A 230 -6.14 19.31 10.31
N ARG A 231 -6.11 20.63 10.53
CA ARG A 231 -7.21 21.34 11.19
C ARG A 231 -8.56 21.09 10.52
N GLU A 232 -8.60 21.09 9.18
CA GLU A 232 -9.83 20.79 8.43
C GLU A 232 -10.30 19.35 8.63
N ALA A 233 -9.37 18.39 8.64
CA ALA A 233 -9.69 16.98 8.87
C ALA A 233 -10.26 16.75 10.27
N GLU A 234 -9.73 17.41 11.30
CA GLU A 234 -10.22 17.28 12.68
C GLU A 234 -11.65 17.76 12.84
N LEU A 235 -11.95 18.94 12.31
CA LEU A 235 -13.28 19.54 12.44
C LEU A 235 -14.31 18.74 11.64
N ALA A 236 -13.98 18.32 10.42
CA ALA A 236 -14.84 17.46 9.61
C ALA A 236 -15.07 16.09 10.28
N LEU A 237 -14.03 15.51 10.89
CA LEU A 237 -14.12 14.23 11.59
C LEU A 237 -14.95 14.34 12.87
N LYS A 238 -14.79 15.43 13.65
CA LYS A 238 -15.62 15.71 14.82
C LYS A 238 -17.09 15.82 14.42
N PHE A 239 -17.40 16.59 13.37
CA PHE A 239 -18.75 16.67 12.81
C PHE A 239 -19.29 15.29 12.41
N TYR A 240 -18.51 14.51 11.68
CA TYR A 240 -18.93 13.19 11.18
C TYR A 240 -19.19 12.18 12.31
N LEU A 241 -18.29 12.12 13.30
CA LEU A 241 -18.41 11.24 14.46
C LEU A 241 -19.65 11.58 15.29
N THR A 242 -20.00 12.87 15.41
CA THR A 242 -21.21 13.30 16.12
C THR A 242 -22.47 13.02 15.30
N LYS A 243 -22.51 13.43 14.02
CA LYS A 243 -23.70 13.34 13.18
C LYS A 243 -24.08 11.90 12.81
N TYR A 244 -23.10 11.02 12.60
CA TYR A 244 -23.32 9.64 12.14
C TYR A 244 -22.99 8.59 13.21
N ARG A 245 -23.02 8.97 14.50
CA ARG A 245 -22.65 8.11 15.62
C ARG A 245 -23.34 6.75 15.60
N GLU A 246 -24.67 6.75 15.51
CA GLU A 246 -25.47 5.50 15.53
C GLU A 246 -25.12 4.56 14.35
N GLU A 247 -24.87 5.13 13.17
CA GLU A 247 -24.47 4.37 11.98
C GLU A 247 -23.08 3.73 12.15
N ILE A 248 -22.17 4.45 12.80
CA ILE A 248 -20.81 3.97 13.11
C ILE A 248 -20.86 2.86 14.17
N GLU A 249 -21.66 3.02 15.22
CA GLU A 249 -21.87 1.99 16.25
C GLU A 249 -22.46 0.71 15.63
N LYS A 250 -23.48 0.83 14.77
CA LYS A 250 -24.05 -0.30 14.01
C LYS A 250 -23.05 -0.99 13.07
N ARG A 251 -21.94 -0.33 12.72
CA ARG A 251 -20.85 -0.89 11.90
C ARG A 251 -19.75 -1.55 12.71
N GLY A 252 -19.90 -1.64 14.03
CA GLY A 252 -18.85 -2.14 14.93
C GLY A 252 -17.73 -1.13 15.11
N GLY A 253 -18.05 0.17 15.09
CA GLY A 253 -17.09 1.27 15.28
C GLY A 253 -16.33 1.71 14.02
N TYR A 254 -16.48 1.00 12.89
CA TYR A 254 -15.85 1.36 11.62
C TYR A 254 -16.52 2.60 10.99
N LEU A 255 -15.70 3.57 10.57
CA LEU A 255 -16.21 4.83 10.02
C LEU A 255 -16.85 4.66 8.63
N PHE A 256 -16.22 3.84 7.79
CA PHE A 256 -16.50 3.83 6.34
C PHE A 256 -17.03 2.52 5.80
N ILE A 257 -16.69 1.41 6.44
CA ILE A 257 -17.06 0.05 6.03
C ILE A 257 -17.76 -0.67 7.18
N HIS A 258 -18.38 -1.82 6.90
CA HIS A 258 -18.84 -2.72 7.96
C HIS A 258 -17.70 -3.65 8.38
N GLN A 259 -17.70 -4.07 9.65
CA GLN A 259 -16.71 -4.96 10.28
C GLN A 259 -16.33 -6.22 9.47
N ASN A 260 -17.25 -6.74 8.64
CA ASN A 260 -17.05 -7.99 7.89
C ASN A 260 -16.66 -7.80 6.40
N LYS A 261 -16.52 -6.56 5.90
CA LYS A 261 -16.08 -6.34 4.50
C LYS A 261 -14.55 -6.39 4.39
N LYS A 262 -14.01 -7.58 4.04
CA LYS A 262 -12.57 -7.84 3.85
C LYS A 262 -11.93 -7.18 2.61
N TYR A 263 -12.71 -6.68 1.64
CA TYR A 263 -12.18 -6.33 0.30
C TYR A 263 -12.26 -4.84 -0.05
N PHE A 264 -11.10 -4.28 -0.46
CA PHE A 264 -10.85 -2.87 -0.80
C PHE A 264 -10.82 -2.58 -2.31
N LYS A 265 -11.18 -3.53 -3.17
CA LYS A 265 -10.96 -3.36 -4.62
C LYS A 265 -11.74 -2.19 -5.22
N ASP A 266 -12.86 -1.81 -4.60
CA ASP A 266 -13.60 -0.60 -4.91
C ASP A 266 -14.09 0.00 -3.60
N THR A 267 -13.34 0.94 -3.01
CA THR A 267 -13.92 1.73 -1.90
C THR A 267 -15.13 2.49 -2.43
N PHE A 268 -16.02 2.90 -1.52
CA PHE A 268 -17.17 3.71 -1.93
C PHE A 268 -16.73 4.99 -2.69
N LEU A 269 -15.53 5.53 -2.41
CA LEU A 269 -14.96 6.66 -3.15
C LEU A 269 -14.60 6.29 -4.61
N HIS A 270 -13.98 5.13 -4.84
CA HIS A 270 -13.73 4.64 -6.20
C HIS A 270 -15.05 4.42 -6.96
N LYS A 271 -16.08 3.89 -6.27
CA LYS A 271 -17.41 3.74 -6.84
C LYS A 271 -18.03 5.10 -7.22
N ILE A 272 -17.94 6.11 -6.35
CA ILE A 272 -18.38 7.48 -6.65
C ILE A 272 -17.66 8.02 -7.90
N ILE A 273 -16.33 7.89 -7.97
CA ILE A 273 -15.54 8.38 -9.11
C ILE A 273 -15.93 7.66 -10.41
N LYS A 274 -16.10 6.34 -10.35
CA LYS A 274 -16.47 5.53 -11.52
C LYS A 274 -17.88 5.83 -12.02
N GLU A 275 -18.84 5.99 -11.11
CA GLU A 275 -20.25 6.30 -11.43
C GLU A 275 -20.43 7.71 -11.98
N ASN A 276 -19.53 8.64 -11.66
CA ASN A 276 -19.64 10.06 -12.01
C ASN A 276 -18.38 10.56 -12.73
N ARG A 277 -17.86 9.75 -13.66
CA ARG A 277 -16.57 9.99 -14.32
C ARG A 277 -16.56 11.32 -15.07
N GLU A 278 -17.69 11.73 -15.64
CA GLU A 278 -17.85 12.99 -16.38
C GLU A 278 -17.57 14.24 -15.54
N ILE A 279 -17.78 14.19 -14.22
CA ILE A 279 -17.46 15.30 -13.31
C ILE A 279 -16.16 15.04 -12.55
N MET A 280 -15.86 13.79 -12.19
CA MET A 280 -14.71 13.47 -11.33
C MET A 280 -13.39 13.28 -12.08
N LYS A 281 -13.43 13.12 -13.41
CA LYS A 281 -12.22 12.96 -14.22
C LYS A 281 -11.55 14.31 -14.46
N PHE A 282 -10.28 14.41 -14.10
CA PHE A 282 -9.41 15.53 -14.43
C PHE A 282 -7.95 15.10 -14.50
N GLU A 283 -7.16 15.82 -15.27
CA GLU A 283 -5.71 15.70 -15.33
C GLU A 283 -5.10 16.45 -14.14
N VAL A 284 -4.07 15.85 -13.53
CA VAL A 284 -3.34 16.48 -12.43
C VAL A 284 -2.37 17.55 -12.95
N SER A 285 -1.70 18.23 -12.03
CA SER A 285 -0.82 19.36 -12.31
C SER A 285 0.28 19.12 -13.36
N ASP A 286 0.66 17.87 -13.63
CA ASP A 286 1.60 17.51 -14.70
C ASP A 286 1.01 17.51 -16.12
N GLY A 287 -0.31 17.60 -16.28
CA GLY A 287 -0.99 17.59 -17.58
C GLY A 287 -0.95 16.26 -18.33
N ILE A 288 -0.52 15.17 -17.68
CA ILE A 288 -0.34 13.84 -18.29
C ILE A 288 -1.23 12.81 -17.60
N HIS A 289 -1.30 12.83 -16.27
CA HIS A 289 -1.95 11.78 -15.50
C HIS A 289 -3.37 12.14 -15.06
N GLU A 290 -4.31 11.21 -15.19
CA GLU A 290 -5.65 11.35 -14.59
C GLU A 290 -5.58 11.20 -13.06
N PHE A 291 -6.28 12.06 -12.31
CA PHE A 291 -6.31 11.99 -10.85
C PHE A 291 -6.87 10.66 -10.35
N GLU A 292 -6.16 10.02 -9.41
CA GLU A 292 -6.62 8.85 -8.69
C GLU A 292 -6.56 9.07 -7.17
N PRO A 293 -7.45 8.46 -6.35
CA PRO A 293 -7.41 8.60 -4.89
C PRO A 293 -6.07 8.24 -4.24
N LYS A 294 -5.26 7.39 -4.89
CA LYS A 294 -3.90 7.06 -4.43
C LYS A 294 -2.96 8.27 -4.46
N PHE A 295 -3.25 9.29 -5.26
CA PHE A 295 -2.43 10.50 -5.39
C PHE A 295 -2.49 11.41 -4.18
N PHE A 296 -3.50 11.34 -3.31
CA PHE A 296 -3.47 12.04 -2.02
C PHE A 296 -2.23 11.71 -1.19
N ARG A 297 -1.77 10.45 -1.23
CA ARG A 297 -0.52 10.03 -0.59
C ARG A 297 0.71 10.68 -1.24
N LYS A 298 0.67 10.92 -2.54
CA LYS A 298 1.76 11.55 -3.30
C LYS A 298 1.78 13.06 -3.08
N ILE A 299 0.60 13.70 -3.08
CA ILE A 299 0.40 15.10 -2.70
C ILE A 299 0.99 15.34 -1.31
N PHE A 300 0.67 14.49 -0.33
CA PHE A 300 1.27 14.59 1.01
C PHE A 300 2.81 14.61 0.95
N ALA A 301 3.42 13.68 0.22
CA ALA A 301 4.88 13.55 0.16
C ALA A 301 5.56 14.73 -0.54
N GLN A 302 5.01 15.18 -1.67
CA GLN A 302 5.55 16.29 -2.45
C GLN A 302 5.30 17.63 -1.75
N GLU A 303 4.09 17.85 -1.22
CA GLU A 303 3.75 19.07 -0.50
C GLU A 303 4.55 19.20 0.81
N TRP A 304 4.77 18.10 1.54
CA TRP A 304 5.66 18.09 2.70
C TRP A 304 7.07 18.61 2.35
N ARG A 305 7.62 18.15 1.22
CA ARG A 305 8.93 18.59 0.74
C ARG A 305 8.90 20.06 0.34
N ARG A 306 7.92 20.49 -0.48
CA ARG A 306 7.76 21.90 -0.90
C ARG A 306 7.68 22.84 0.31
N GLN A 307 6.88 22.49 1.31
CA GLN A 307 6.74 23.28 2.54
C GLN A 307 8.06 23.33 3.34
N ALA A 308 8.78 22.20 3.45
CA ALA A 308 10.06 22.17 4.14
C ALA A 308 11.13 23.02 3.43
N GLU A 309 11.16 22.99 2.09
CA GLU A 309 12.05 23.80 1.25
C GLU A 309 11.71 25.29 1.36
N ALA A 310 10.43 25.66 1.21
CA ALA A 310 9.96 27.04 1.32
C ALA A 310 10.28 27.67 2.70
N LYS A 311 10.37 26.86 3.75
CA LYS A 311 10.71 27.29 5.12
C LYS A 311 12.21 27.17 5.43
N GLY A 312 13.03 26.72 4.49
CA GLY A 312 14.48 26.58 4.68
C GLY A 312 14.89 25.52 5.71
N ILE A 313 14.04 24.52 5.98
CA ILE A 313 14.31 23.46 6.97
C ILE A 313 14.42 22.05 6.35
N ALA A 314 14.45 21.96 5.01
CA ALA A 314 14.56 20.69 4.31
C ALA A 314 15.89 19.99 4.63
N ASN A 315 15.81 18.89 5.37
CA ASN A 315 16.93 17.99 5.65
C ASN A 315 16.41 16.55 5.82
N ASP A 316 17.33 15.59 5.88
CA ASP A 316 16.98 14.15 5.95
C ASP A 316 16.07 13.80 7.12
N ARG A 317 16.23 14.47 8.27
CA ARG A 317 15.41 14.24 9.46
C ARG A 317 13.96 14.68 9.24
N VAL A 318 13.76 15.85 8.65
CA VAL A 318 12.42 16.37 8.28
C VAL A 318 11.77 15.50 7.21
N LEU A 319 12.51 15.07 6.20
CA LEU A 319 11.98 14.17 5.15
C LEU A 319 11.64 12.78 5.71
N THR A 320 12.45 12.27 6.65
CA THR A 320 12.20 11.01 7.34
C THR A 320 10.96 11.10 8.23
N ALA A 321 10.67 12.25 8.84
CA ALA A 321 9.44 12.48 9.59
C ALA A 321 8.19 12.28 8.69
N GLY A 322 8.17 12.91 7.50
CA GLY A 322 7.09 12.71 6.52
C GLY A 322 6.92 11.25 6.12
N ARG A 323 8.02 10.53 5.84
CA ARG A 323 8.02 9.09 5.53
C ARG A 323 7.43 8.25 6.68
N LYS A 324 7.81 8.54 7.93
CA LYS A 324 7.28 7.84 9.13
C LYS A 324 5.77 8.08 9.29
N ILE A 325 5.29 9.31 9.08
CA ILE A 325 3.86 9.67 9.17
C ILE A 325 3.03 8.95 8.10
N MET A 326 3.53 8.81 6.87
CA MET A 326 2.91 8.00 5.81
C MET A 326 2.98 6.49 6.07
N GLY A 327 3.73 6.08 7.09
CA GLY A 327 3.94 4.69 7.46
C GLY A 327 4.95 3.94 6.60
N HIS A 328 5.86 4.64 5.91
CA HIS A 328 7.04 4.01 5.30
C HIS A 328 8.01 3.59 6.40
N SER A 329 8.53 2.37 6.32
CA SER A 329 9.56 1.92 7.23
C SER A 329 10.96 2.23 6.69
N PRO A 330 11.85 2.85 7.49
CA PRO A 330 13.21 3.21 7.07
C PRO A 330 14.17 2.00 7.07
N VAL A 331 13.74 0.79 6.71
CA VAL A 331 14.51 -0.45 7.02
C VAL A 331 15.86 -0.58 6.35
N ARG A 332 16.08 0.11 5.23
CA ARG A 332 17.41 0.14 4.60
C ARG A 332 18.34 1.18 5.23
N ASP A 333 17.85 1.90 6.23
CA ASP A 333 18.54 3.00 6.89
C ASP A 333 18.67 2.66 8.38
N VAL A 334 19.73 1.89 8.68
CA VAL A 334 20.10 1.45 10.03
C VAL A 334 20.28 2.66 10.96
N HIS A 335 20.75 3.79 10.43
CA HIS A 335 20.94 5.03 11.17
C HIS A 335 19.60 5.59 11.68
N ASN A 336 18.60 5.68 10.81
CA ASN A 336 17.26 6.14 11.14
C ASN A 336 16.45 5.15 12.01
N MET A 337 16.84 3.88 12.04
CA MET A 337 16.22 2.85 12.89
C MET A 337 16.76 2.82 14.31
N HIS A 338 18.08 2.98 14.49
CA HIS A 338 18.73 2.68 15.76
C HIS A 338 19.32 3.91 16.48
N TYR A 339 19.73 4.94 15.74
CA TYR A 339 20.48 6.06 16.31
C TYR A 339 19.67 7.36 16.28
N ASP A 340 18.81 7.55 15.27
CA ASP A 340 18.08 8.81 15.07
C ASP A 340 16.55 8.65 15.15
N ALA A 341 16.09 7.96 16.19
CA ALA A 341 14.68 7.64 16.38
C ALA A 341 13.81 8.89 16.67
N LEU A 342 13.17 9.42 15.62
CA LEU A 342 12.14 10.46 15.74
C LEU A 342 11.02 10.10 16.72
N ARG A 343 10.84 10.91 17.76
CA ARG A 343 9.75 10.79 18.75
C ARG A 343 8.44 11.35 18.20
N ILE A 344 7.30 10.90 18.72
CA ILE A 344 5.97 11.36 18.28
C ILE A 344 5.81 12.89 18.44
N SER A 345 6.31 13.47 19.54
CA SER A 345 6.26 14.91 19.78
C SER A 345 7.01 15.71 18.71
N GLU A 346 8.11 15.16 18.20
CA GLU A 346 8.90 15.78 17.14
C GLU A 346 8.23 15.63 15.77
N LEU A 347 7.64 14.47 15.48
CA LEU A 347 6.82 14.30 14.28
C LEU A 347 5.66 15.30 14.26
N TRP A 348 5.00 15.51 15.41
CA TRP A 348 3.95 16.51 15.55
C TRP A 348 4.47 17.94 15.37
N LYS A 349 5.64 18.28 15.92
CA LYS A 349 6.27 19.60 15.72
C LYS A 349 6.45 19.91 14.24
N TYR A 350 7.01 18.97 13.47
CA TYR A 350 7.16 19.16 12.02
C TYR A 350 5.81 19.21 11.31
N TYR A 351 4.89 18.30 11.63
CA TYR A 351 3.56 18.28 11.01
C TYR A 351 2.79 19.58 11.25
N LYS A 352 2.79 20.08 12.48
CA LYS A 352 2.18 21.35 12.85
C LYS A 352 2.76 22.51 12.05
N HIS A 353 4.09 22.54 11.89
CA HIS A 353 4.76 23.64 11.21
C HIS A 353 4.62 23.61 9.67
N LEU A 354 4.50 22.42 9.08
CA LEU A 354 4.52 22.21 7.63
C LEU A 354 3.15 21.95 7.00
N TYR A 355 2.24 21.28 7.71
CA TYR A 355 1.08 20.64 7.07
C TYR A 355 -0.26 20.89 7.76
N TYR A 356 -0.27 21.14 9.08
CA TYR A 356 -1.50 21.19 9.88
C TYR A 356 -2.53 22.23 9.44
N ASP A 357 -2.07 23.41 9.03
CA ASP A 357 -2.92 24.53 8.62
C ASP A 357 -3.17 24.58 7.10
N LEU A 358 -2.74 23.57 6.34
CA LEU A 358 -3.05 23.48 4.92
C LEU A 358 -4.56 23.29 4.71
N ARG A 359 -5.10 24.07 3.77
CA ARG A 359 -6.52 24.08 3.42
C ARG A 359 -6.76 23.52 2.02
N VAL A 360 -7.70 22.59 1.93
CA VAL A 360 -8.11 21.92 0.68
C VAL A 360 -9.61 21.91 0.47
N LEU A 361 -10.40 22.17 1.52
CA LEU A 361 -11.85 22.26 1.38
C LEU A 361 -12.28 23.55 0.66
N THR A 362 -13.43 23.49 -0.01
CA THR A 362 -14.11 24.68 -0.53
C THR A 362 -14.67 25.53 0.63
N PRO A 363 -14.99 26.82 0.40
CA PRO A 363 -15.67 27.64 1.40
C PRO A 363 -17.00 27.05 1.89
N LYS A 364 -17.79 26.45 0.98
CA LYS A 364 -19.07 25.81 1.31
C LYS A 364 -18.88 24.54 2.15
N GLN A 365 -17.87 23.71 1.85
CA GLN A 365 -17.49 22.57 2.68
C GLN A 365 -17.02 23.02 4.06
N ARG A 366 -16.15 24.03 4.13
CA ARG A 366 -15.72 24.60 5.41
C ARG A 366 -16.90 25.04 6.26
N LYS A 367 -17.85 25.78 5.67
CA LYS A 367 -19.10 26.18 6.33
C LYS A 367 -19.92 24.98 6.80
N LEU A 368 -20.07 23.94 5.98
CA LEU A 368 -20.77 22.70 6.35
C LEU A 368 -20.19 22.05 7.61
N PHE A 369 -18.87 22.09 7.79
CA PHE A 369 -18.17 21.51 8.94
C PHE A 369 -17.92 22.50 10.09
N GLY A 370 -18.47 23.72 10.03
CA GLY A 370 -18.25 24.74 11.07
C GLY A 370 -16.79 25.23 11.14
N ILE A 371 -16.10 25.26 10.01
CA ILE A 371 -14.72 25.74 9.87
C ILE A 371 -14.78 27.20 9.41
N ASP A 372 -15.10 28.12 10.32
CA ASP A 372 -15.19 29.54 9.99
C ASP A 372 -13.83 30.12 9.55
N GLU A 373 -13.87 31.05 8.59
CA GLU A 373 -12.71 31.86 8.15
C GLU A 373 -12.35 32.90 9.22
N GLY A 374 -11.93 32.43 10.39
CA GLY A 374 -11.74 33.30 11.55
C GLY A 374 -11.76 32.56 12.87
N GLY A 375 -11.05 31.43 12.99
CA GLY A 375 -10.38 31.05 14.23
C GLY A 375 -11.17 31.06 15.55
N SER A 376 -12.47 30.80 15.59
CA SER A 376 -13.13 30.35 16.83
C SER A 376 -14.32 29.46 16.51
N TYR A 377 -14.31 28.26 17.08
CA TYR A 377 -15.43 27.33 17.02
C TYR A 377 -16.58 27.96 17.82
N LYS A 378 -17.66 28.41 17.16
CA LYS A 378 -18.91 28.68 17.87
C LYS A 378 -19.49 27.35 18.30
N GLU A 379 -19.51 27.12 19.60
CA GLU A 379 -20.26 26.02 20.21
C GLU A 379 -21.72 26.13 19.75
N VAL A 380 -22.12 25.24 18.85
CA VAL A 380 -23.54 24.99 18.61
C VAL A 380 -24.04 24.31 19.87
N ALA A 381 -24.82 25.05 20.66
CA ALA A 381 -25.44 24.56 21.88
C ALA A 381 -26.33 23.35 21.56
N THR A 382 -25.83 22.15 21.86
CA THR A 382 -26.65 20.95 21.96
C THR A 382 -26.73 20.54 23.43
N SER A 383 -27.97 20.32 23.89
CA SER A 383 -28.35 20.07 25.27
C SER A 383 -27.42 19.10 26.02
N ASN A 384 -26.98 19.56 27.19
CA ASN A 384 -26.26 18.84 28.23
C ASN A 384 -26.55 17.33 28.31
N LYS A 385 -25.56 16.53 27.89
CA LYS A 385 -25.19 15.26 28.52
C LYS A 385 -23.68 15.08 28.43
N ASN A 386 -22.97 15.63 29.41
CA ASN A 386 -21.59 15.25 29.75
C ASN A 386 -21.54 13.74 30.02
N HIS A 387 -21.18 12.93 29.02
CA HIS A 387 -20.80 11.54 29.20
C HIS A 387 -19.47 11.32 28.49
N GLY A 388 -18.45 11.04 29.30
CA GLY A 388 -17.06 10.99 28.91
C GLY A 388 -16.79 10.07 27.72
N ILE A 389 -16.06 10.61 26.75
CA ILE A 389 -15.23 9.81 25.85
C ILE A 389 -14.24 9.09 26.78
N VAL A 390 -14.45 7.79 26.97
CA VAL A 390 -13.65 6.94 27.86
C VAL A 390 -12.19 7.07 27.45
N ALA A 391 -11.42 7.76 28.29
CA ALA A 391 -9.98 7.74 28.29
C ALA A 391 -9.55 6.40 28.90
N SER A 392 -9.40 5.37 28.07
CA SER A 392 -8.65 4.19 28.48
C SER A 392 -7.16 4.54 28.46
N TYR A 393 -6.67 4.97 29.61
CA TYR A 393 -5.26 4.90 29.96
C TYR A 393 -4.85 3.44 29.91
N TYR A 394 -3.96 3.07 28.99
CA TYR A 394 -3.23 1.82 29.09
C TYR A 394 -1.77 2.11 29.42
N GLN A 395 -1.36 1.56 30.57
CA GLN A 395 0.01 1.46 31.03
C GLN A 395 0.91 0.88 29.94
N ILE A 396 2.09 1.48 29.82
CA ILE A 396 3.25 0.81 29.26
C ILE A 396 3.48 -0.43 30.12
N VAL A 397 3.30 -1.63 29.56
CA VAL A 397 3.76 -2.87 30.22
C VAL A 397 5.28 -2.92 30.04
N PRO A 398 6.09 -2.74 31.10
CA PRO A 398 7.52 -2.95 31.02
C PRO A 398 7.78 -4.44 31.21
N GLY A 399 8.38 -5.10 30.22
CA GLY A 399 8.86 -6.47 30.36
C GLY A 399 8.22 -7.46 29.39
N SER A 400 8.74 -7.50 28.18
CA SER A 400 8.91 -8.76 27.45
C SER A 400 10.09 -8.57 26.49
N LEU A 401 11.29 -8.67 27.06
CA LEU A 401 12.50 -8.96 26.29
C LEU A 401 12.36 -10.38 25.73
N VAL A 402 11.65 -10.51 24.61
CA VAL A 402 11.84 -11.68 23.74
C VAL A 402 13.10 -11.38 22.94
N ALA A 403 14.22 -11.92 23.41
CA ALA A 403 15.45 -11.94 22.64
C ALA A 403 15.14 -12.51 21.24
N PRO A 404 15.44 -11.79 20.14
CA PRO A 404 15.24 -12.34 18.81
C PRO A 404 16.18 -13.54 18.65
N ARG A 405 15.64 -14.72 18.37
CA ARG A 405 16.45 -15.86 17.92
C ARG A 405 17.20 -15.42 16.66
N LYS A 406 18.54 -15.43 16.73
CA LYS A 406 19.48 -15.00 15.67
C LYS A 406 19.20 -15.59 14.28
N SER A 407 18.40 -16.66 14.16
CA SER A 407 18.07 -17.34 12.90
C SER A 407 16.95 -16.70 12.06
N GLN A 408 16.09 -15.83 12.62
CA GLN A 408 15.01 -15.18 11.86
C GLN A 408 15.43 -13.90 11.12
N LEU A 409 16.57 -13.30 11.52
CA LEU A 409 17.12 -12.15 10.82
C LEU A 409 17.75 -12.55 9.48
N ALA A 410 18.38 -13.72 9.35
CA ALA A 410 19.07 -14.09 8.11
C ALA A 410 18.14 -14.27 6.88
N VAL A 411 16.91 -14.75 7.09
CA VAL A 411 15.99 -15.10 5.97
C VAL A 411 15.35 -13.86 5.32
N ASN A 412 15.12 -12.79 6.10
CA ASN A 412 14.51 -11.56 5.58
C ASN A 412 15.51 -10.63 4.86
N TYR A 413 16.81 -10.80 5.07
CA TYR A 413 17.84 -9.96 4.43
C TYR A 413 18.16 -10.40 2.99
N LEU A 414 17.94 -11.67 2.65
CA LEU A 414 18.15 -12.15 1.27
C LEU A 414 17.18 -11.54 0.26
N ILE A 415 15.98 -11.14 0.70
CA ILE A 415 14.90 -10.61 -0.16
C ILE A 415 15.13 -9.14 -0.55
N ILE A 416 16.02 -8.43 0.15
CA ILE A 416 16.27 -7.01 -0.05
C ILE A 416 17.58 -6.74 -0.81
N ALA A 417 18.52 -7.70 -0.78
CA ALA A 417 19.87 -7.55 -1.33
C ALA A 417 20.24 -8.51 -2.49
N SER A 418 19.28 -9.22 -3.13
CA SER A 418 19.60 -10.06 -4.31
C SER A 418 18.67 -9.88 -5.51
#